data_AF-A0AAU4ZD97-F1
#
_entry.id   AF-A0AAU4ZD97-F1
#
_cell.length_a   1.000
_cell.length_b   1.000
_cell.length_c   1.000
_cell.angle_alpha   90.00
_cell.angle_beta   90.00
_cell.angle_gamma   90.00
#
_symmetry.space_group_name_H-M   'P 1'
#
loop_
_entity.id
_entity.type
_entity.pdbx_description
1 polymer ?
#
loop_
_entity_poly.entity_id
_entity_poly.type
_entity_poly.pdbx_seq_one_letter_code
_entity_poly.pdbx_strand_id
1 'polypeptide(L)'
;MSYAPDTLHRPAEWTIRGTCTRPPYAGSDLWYADEWQKDDRRAAINLCRTCPVLDACRATAAKEEAGKAKTYRHGIRAAMTPRQRWLAERKSREQAEPQPSCGTTKAYYQHLAVGEPACDACQAASDAYEQQLATASQKGQL
;
A
#
# COMPACT_ATOMS: atom_id res chain seq x y z
N MET A 1 -6.71 2.51 46.13
CA MET A 1 -7.62 2.79 45.00
C MET A 1 -6.93 2.35 43.73
N SER A 2 -7.19 1.12 43.29
CA SER A 2 -6.59 0.56 42.08
C SER A 2 -7.48 0.93 40.89
N TYR A 3 -7.03 1.86 40.05
CA TYR A 3 -7.72 2.16 38.79
C TYR A 3 -7.57 0.96 37.86
N ALA A 4 -8.69 0.43 37.37
CA ALA A 4 -8.69 -0.52 36.27
C ALA A 4 -7.99 0.12 35.06
N PRO A 5 -7.14 -0.62 34.30
CA PRO A 5 -6.55 -0.09 33.09
C PRO A 5 -7.66 0.37 32.14
N ASP A 6 -7.51 1.56 31.56
CA ASP A 6 -8.44 2.15 30.61
C ASP A 6 -8.50 1.25 29.35
N THR A 7 -9.42 0.29 29.35
CA THR A 7 -9.64 -0.68 28.26
C THR A 7 -10.51 -0.11 27.15
N LEU A 8 -11.06 1.09 27.32
CA LEU A 8 -11.77 1.79 26.26
C LEU A 8 -10.73 2.46 25.38
N HIS A 9 -10.60 1.95 24.15
CA HIS A 9 -9.78 2.56 23.11
C HIS A 9 -10.20 4.02 22.92
N ARG A 10 -9.57 4.96 23.62
CA ARG A 10 -9.81 6.39 23.41
C ARG A 10 -9.41 6.69 21.98
N PRO A 11 -10.32 7.21 21.15
CA PRO A 11 -9.93 7.66 19.83
C PRO A 11 -8.84 8.72 20.03
N ALA A 12 -7.69 8.50 19.40
CA ALA A 12 -6.54 9.38 19.56
C ALA A 12 -6.97 10.82 19.28
N GLU A 13 -6.58 11.78 20.14
CA GLU A 13 -7.12 13.15 20.17
C GLU A 13 -7.19 13.87 18.80
N TRP A 14 -6.34 13.46 17.85
CA TRP A 14 -6.35 13.97 16.49
C TRP A 14 -7.64 13.63 15.70
N THR A 15 -8.35 12.54 16.01
CA THR A 15 -9.55 12.13 15.25
C THR A 15 -10.67 13.17 15.32
N ILE A 16 -10.82 13.86 16.46
CA ILE A 16 -11.83 14.92 16.66
C ILE A 16 -11.58 16.11 15.72
N ARG A 17 -10.33 16.31 15.28
CA ARG A 17 -9.94 17.37 14.34
C ARG A 17 -10.09 16.95 12.87
N GLY A 18 -10.52 15.72 12.60
CA GLY A 18 -10.74 15.21 11.25
C GLY A 18 -11.84 15.96 10.52
N THR A 19 -11.63 16.29 9.24
CA THR A 19 -12.69 16.91 8.41
C THR A 19 -13.94 16.02 8.35
N CYS A 20 -13.77 14.69 8.38
CA CYS A 20 -14.87 13.73 8.36
C CYS A 20 -15.74 13.71 9.63
N THR A 21 -15.28 14.27 10.75
CA THR A 21 -16.06 14.37 11.99
C THR A 21 -16.69 15.74 12.18
N ARG A 22 -16.43 16.69 11.27
CA ARG A 22 -16.94 18.07 11.36
C ARG A 22 -18.15 18.27 10.46
N PRO A 23 -19.13 19.09 10.85
CA PRO A 23 -20.19 19.53 9.95
C PRO A 23 -19.61 20.23 8.71
N PRO A 24 -20.22 20.05 7.52
CA PRO A 24 -21.41 19.23 7.23
C PRO A 24 -21.10 17.75 6.94
N TYR A 25 -19.85 17.31 7.08
CA TYR A 25 -19.41 15.98 6.63
C TYR A 25 -19.54 14.88 7.68
N ALA A 26 -19.81 15.24 8.93
CA ALA A 26 -20.03 14.30 10.03
C ALA A 26 -21.22 13.39 9.71
N GLY A 27 -20.98 12.08 9.70
CA GLY A 27 -22.02 11.08 9.41
C GLY A 27 -22.48 11.03 7.95
N SER A 28 -21.80 11.73 7.03
CA SER A 28 -22.17 11.76 5.61
C SER A 28 -21.76 10.48 4.88
N ASP A 29 -22.64 10.02 3.99
CA ASP A 29 -22.37 8.91 3.05
C ASP A 29 -21.27 9.23 2.03
N LEU A 30 -20.85 10.50 1.93
CA LEU A 30 -19.72 10.93 1.11
C LEU A 30 -18.46 10.09 1.38
N TRP A 31 -18.23 9.71 2.63
CA TRP A 31 -17.07 8.89 3.02
C TRP A 31 -17.22 7.41 2.66
N TYR A 32 -18.42 6.97 2.28
CA TYR A 32 -18.76 5.60 1.95
C TYR A 32 -19.27 5.45 0.51
N ALA A 33 -19.03 6.46 -0.34
CA ALA A 33 -19.38 6.45 -1.74
C ALA A 33 -18.92 5.16 -2.44
N ASP A 34 -19.87 4.49 -3.08
CA ASP A 34 -19.68 3.19 -3.72
C ASP A 34 -18.86 3.32 -5.04
N GLU A 35 -18.56 2.20 -5.70
CA GLU A 35 -17.76 2.18 -6.93
C GLU A 35 -18.40 2.95 -8.10
N TRP A 36 -19.73 2.99 -8.15
CA TRP A 36 -20.51 3.71 -9.18
C TRP A 36 -20.56 5.23 -8.95
N GLN A 37 -20.38 5.69 -7.72
CA GLN A 37 -20.41 7.10 -7.33
C GLN A 37 -19.02 7.74 -7.50
N LYS A 38 -18.56 7.85 -8.75
CA LYS A 38 -17.19 8.27 -9.08
C LYS A 38 -16.88 9.70 -8.64
N ASP A 39 -17.82 10.61 -8.82
CA ASP A 39 -17.65 12.03 -8.47
C ASP A 39 -17.60 12.23 -6.97
N ASP A 40 -18.50 11.59 -6.21
CA ASP A 40 -18.49 11.64 -4.74
C ASP A 40 -17.22 11.04 -4.17
N ARG A 41 -16.76 9.91 -4.73
CA ARG A 41 -15.47 9.32 -4.35
C ARG A 41 -14.30 10.27 -4.62
N ARG A 42 -14.31 10.96 -5.76
CA ARG A 42 -13.27 11.95 -6.11
C ARG A 42 -13.34 13.15 -5.16
N ALA A 43 -14.54 13.66 -4.87
CA ALA A 43 -14.77 14.77 -3.97
C ALA A 43 -14.29 14.44 -2.55
N ALA A 44 -14.69 13.29 -2.02
CA ALA A 44 -14.29 12.80 -0.71
C ALA A 44 -12.76 12.60 -0.59
N ILE A 45 -12.11 12.03 -1.61
CA ILE A 45 -10.64 11.92 -1.63
C ILE A 45 -9.99 13.30 -1.59
N ASN A 46 -10.45 14.25 -2.41
CA ASN A 46 -9.90 15.59 -2.45
C ASN A 46 -10.10 16.34 -1.12
N LEU A 47 -11.27 16.21 -0.51
CA LEU A 47 -11.55 16.78 0.81
C LEU A 47 -10.69 16.12 1.91
N CYS A 48 -10.46 14.81 1.82
CA CYS A 48 -9.60 14.10 2.75
C CYS A 48 -8.12 14.55 2.62
N ARG A 49 -7.67 14.90 1.41
CA ARG A 49 -6.31 15.40 1.16
C ARG A 49 -6.01 16.72 1.86
N THR A 50 -7.03 17.55 2.10
CA THR A 50 -6.89 18.84 2.80
C THR A 50 -7.11 18.72 4.31
N CYS A 51 -7.32 17.50 4.83
CA CYS A 51 -7.60 17.27 6.24
C CYS A 51 -6.36 17.56 7.11
N PRO A 52 -6.48 18.35 8.19
CA PRO A 52 -5.33 18.75 9.01
C PRO A 52 -4.67 17.60 9.78
N VAL A 53 -5.33 16.44 9.85
CA VAL A 53 -4.84 15.25 10.55
C VAL A 53 -4.57 14.09 9.60
N LEU A 54 -4.38 14.37 8.31
CA LEU A 54 -4.20 13.35 7.29
C LEU A 54 -3.02 12.41 7.57
N ASP A 55 -1.89 12.93 8.02
CA ASP A 55 -0.70 12.10 8.25
C ASP A 55 -0.86 11.18 9.46
N ALA A 56 -1.45 11.69 10.56
CA ALA A 56 -1.84 10.86 11.69
C ALA A 56 -2.86 9.79 11.27
N CYS A 57 -3.86 10.17 10.47
CA CYS A 57 -4.86 9.26 9.92
C CYS A 57 -4.24 8.17 9.05
N ARG A 58 -3.28 8.50 8.19
CA ARG A 58 -2.53 7.56 7.34
C ARG A 58 -1.74 6.57 8.19
N ALA A 59 -0.97 7.05 9.16
CA ALA A 59 -0.16 6.21 10.03
C ALA A 59 -1.03 5.23 10.83
N THR A 60 -2.12 5.71 11.41
CA THR A 60 -3.04 4.87 12.18
C THR A 60 -3.79 3.88 11.29
N ALA A 61 -4.30 4.31 10.13
CA ALA A 61 -4.97 3.40 9.18
C ALA A 61 -4.02 2.29 8.70
N ALA A 62 -2.77 2.62 8.40
CA ALA A 62 -1.77 1.62 8.01
C ALA A 62 -1.52 0.60 9.12
N LYS A 63 -1.40 1.04 10.38
CA LYS A 63 -1.23 0.14 11.54
C LYS A 63 -2.45 -0.75 11.78
N GLU A 64 -3.65 -0.19 11.73
CA GLU A 64 -4.90 -0.92 11.99
C GLU A 64 -5.24 -1.93 10.89
N GLU A 65 -4.87 -1.63 9.65
CA GLU A 65 -5.17 -2.46 8.48
C GLU A 65 -4.05 -3.43 8.10
N ALA A 66 -2.87 -3.32 8.74
CA ALA A 66 -1.72 -4.18 8.46
C ALA A 66 -2.07 -5.67 8.61
N GLY A 67 -1.69 -6.48 7.62
CA GLY A 67 -1.95 -7.92 7.58
C GLY A 67 -3.40 -8.30 7.31
N LYS A 68 -4.34 -7.34 7.21
CA LYS A 68 -5.76 -7.64 6.97
C LYS A 68 -6.06 -7.75 5.48
N ALA A 69 -7.02 -8.61 5.14
CA ALA A 69 -7.51 -8.73 3.77
C ALA A 69 -8.19 -7.44 3.28
N LYS A 70 -8.28 -7.25 1.96
CA LYS A 70 -8.93 -6.09 1.32
C LYS A 70 -10.38 -5.87 1.82
N THR A 71 -11.09 -6.95 2.13
CA THR A 71 -12.51 -6.93 2.57
C THR A 71 -12.74 -6.26 3.92
N TYR A 72 -11.71 -6.14 4.76
CA TYR A 72 -11.79 -5.45 6.07
C TYR A 72 -11.66 -3.93 5.96
N ARG A 73 -11.54 -3.40 4.74
CA ARG A 73 -11.32 -1.98 4.48
C ARG A 73 -12.58 -1.41 3.86
N HIS A 74 -13.12 -0.37 4.49
CA HIS A 74 -14.33 0.31 4.05
C HIS A 74 -14.08 1.80 3.91
N GLY A 75 -14.91 2.42 3.07
CA GLY A 75 -14.94 3.85 2.85
C GLY A 75 -13.60 4.51 2.48
N ILE A 76 -13.65 5.83 2.42
CA ILE A 76 -12.54 6.70 2.11
C ILE A 76 -11.92 7.13 3.43
N ARG A 77 -10.69 6.68 3.64
CA ARG A 77 -9.87 6.99 4.81
C ARG A 77 -8.45 7.23 4.33
N ALA A 78 -7.70 8.08 5.03
CA ALA A 78 -6.31 8.37 4.67
C ALA A 78 -6.12 8.88 3.22
N ALA A 79 -7.15 9.58 2.70
CA ALA A 79 -7.25 10.07 1.32
C ALA A 79 -7.15 8.96 0.25
N MET A 80 -7.58 7.75 0.58
CA MET A 80 -7.48 6.57 -0.27
C MET A 80 -8.75 5.72 -0.21
N THR A 81 -9.06 5.06 -1.33
CA THR A 81 -10.06 3.99 -1.37
C THR A 81 -9.56 2.73 -0.66
N PRO A 82 -10.45 1.79 -0.29
CA PRO A 82 -10.06 0.51 0.30
C PRO A 82 -9.01 -0.25 -0.53
N ARG A 83 -9.20 -0.27 -1.87
CA ARG A 83 -8.26 -0.90 -2.80
C ARG A 83 -6.90 -0.22 -2.79
N GLN A 84 -6.88 1.12 -2.79
CA GLN A 84 -5.63 1.89 -2.77
C GLN A 84 -4.85 1.65 -1.47
N ARG A 85 -5.53 1.62 -0.31
CA ARG A 85 -4.87 1.34 0.98
C ARG A 85 -4.27 -0.07 1.01
N TRP A 86 -5.01 -1.07 0.53
CA TRP A 86 -4.49 -2.44 0.43
C TRP A 86 -3.28 -2.55 -0.51
N LEU A 87 -3.32 -1.89 -1.68
CA LEU A 87 -2.18 -1.87 -2.60
C LEU A 87 -0.96 -1.15 -2.00
N ALA A 88 -1.17 -0.06 -1.27
CA ALA A 88 -0.11 0.67 -0.59
C ALA A 88 0.57 -0.18 0.49
N GLU A 89 -0.21 -0.92 1.28
CA GLU A 89 0.31 -1.87 2.28
C GLU A 89 1.14 -2.97 1.60
N ARG A 90 0.59 -3.62 0.57
CA ARG A 90 1.30 -4.67 -0.18
C ARG A 90 2.63 -4.18 -0.74
N LYS A 91 2.64 -3.00 -1.36
CA LYS A 91 3.85 -2.38 -1.88
C LYS A 91 4.85 -2.09 -0.77
N SER A 92 4.38 -1.57 0.38
CA SER A 92 5.26 -1.29 1.53
C SER A 92 5.87 -2.57 2.09
N ARG A 93 5.11 -3.68 2.15
CA ARG A 93 5.62 -4.99 2.56
C ARG A 93 6.66 -5.54 1.59
N GLU A 94 6.38 -5.47 0.29
CA GLU A 94 7.31 -5.90 -0.77
C GLU A 94 8.63 -5.11 -0.77
N GLN A 95 8.56 -3.82 -0.40
CA GLN A 95 9.73 -2.96 -0.23
C GLN A 95 10.49 -3.20 1.08
N ALA A 96 9.79 -3.62 2.14
CA ALA A 96 10.39 -3.92 3.43
C ALA A 96 11.05 -5.31 3.47
N GLU A 97 10.59 -6.24 2.65
CA GLU A 97 11.26 -7.52 2.48
C GLU A 97 12.67 -7.28 1.89
N PRO A 98 13.72 -7.84 2.52
CA PRO A 98 15.08 -7.69 2.04
C PRO A 98 15.16 -8.31 0.65
N GLN A 99 15.20 -7.45 -0.36
CA GLN A 99 15.41 -7.87 -1.73
C GLN A 99 16.83 -8.42 -1.81
N PRO A 100 17.04 -9.64 -2.34
CA PRO A 100 18.38 -10.18 -2.51
C PRO A 100 19.20 -9.18 -3.33
N SER A 101 20.30 -8.72 -2.76
CA SER A 101 21.16 -7.69 -3.38
C SER A 101 21.82 -8.16 -4.66
N CYS A 102 22.03 -9.48 -4.80
CA CYS A 102 22.65 -10.14 -5.95
C CYS A 102 22.02 -11.53 -6.17
N GLY A 103 22.29 -12.13 -7.33
CA GLY A 103 21.83 -13.50 -7.65
C GLY A 103 20.43 -13.60 -8.25
N THR A 104 19.86 -12.48 -8.72
CA THR A 104 18.59 -12.48 -9.47
C THR A 104 18.76 -11.75 -10.80
N THR A 105 17.96 -12.10 -11.79
CA THR A 105 17.95 -11.41 -13.10
C THR A 105 17.65 -9.92 -12.93
N LYS A 106 16.83 -9.52 -11.94
CA LYS A 106 16.58 -8.12 -11.60
C LYS A 106 17.84 -7.42 -11.08
N ALA A 107 18.59 -8.06 -10.19
CA ALA A 107 19.85 -7.54 -9.68
C ALA A 107 20.91 -7.40 -10.80
N TYR A 108 20.94 -8.31 -11.77
CA TYR A 108 21.77 -8.17 -12.98
C TYR A 108 21.47 -6.88 -13.75
N TYR A 109 20.20 -6.60 -14.05
CA TYR A 109 19.84 -5.35 -14.73
C TYR A 109 20.11 -4.09 -13.88
N GLN A 110 20.11 -4.21 -12.55
CA GLN A 110 20.51 -3.11 -11.66
C GLN A 110 22.01 -2.80 -11.79
N HIS A 111 22.89 -3.81 -11.85
CA HIS A 111 24.32 -3.60 -12.13
C HIS A 111 24.52 -2.84 -13.44
N LEU A 112 23.82 -3.26 -14.51
CA LEU A 112 23.89 -2.59 -15.81
C LEU A 112 23.39 -1.14 -15.77
N ALA A 113 22.31 -0.87 -15.03
CA ALA A 113 21.75 0.47 -14.90
C ALA A 113 22.65 1.43 -14.13
N VAL A 114 23.38 0.92 -13.13
CA VAL A 114 24.37 1.69 -12.35
C VAL A 114 25.70 1.80 -13.10
N GLY A 115 25.98 0.91 -14.05
CA GLY A 115 27.24 0.85 -14.79
C GLY A 115 28.35 0.09 -14.06
N GLU A 116 27.99 -0.74 -13.09
CA GLU A 116 28.92 -1.61 -12.36
C GLU A 116 29.01 -2.99 -13.04
N PRO A 117 30.17 -3.67 -12.99
CA PRO A 117 30.26 -5.05 -13.45
C PRO A 117 29.35 -5.95 -12.61
N ALA A 118 28.53 -6.76 -13.28
CA ALA A 118 27.67 -7.74 -12.61
C ALA A 118 28.52 -8.83 -11.95
N CYS A 119 28.14 -9.24 -10.73
CA CYS A 119 28.78 -10.36 -10.06
C CYS A 119 28.38 -11.71 -10.69
N ASP A 120 29.18 -12.75 -10.46
CA ASP A 120 28.97 -14.09 -11.03
C ASP A 120 27.56 -14.65 -10.76
N ALA A 121 27.03 -14.41 -9.56
CA ALA A 121 25.68 -14.85 -9.19
C ALA A 121 24.59 -14.16 -10.03
N CYS A 122 24.74 -12.86 -10.31
CA CYS A 122 23.83 -12.11 -11.16
C CYS A 122 23.94 -12.54 -12.63
N GLN A 123 25.16 -12.79 -13.11
CA GLN A 123 25.40 -13.29 -14.46
C GLN A 123 24.74 -14.65 -14.67
N ALA A 124 25.00 -15.61 -13.78
CA ALA A 124 24.40 -16.94 -13.85
C ALA A 124 22.86 -16.90 -13.83
N ALA A 125 22.28 -15.96 -13.07
CA ALA A 125 20.82 -15.75 -13.04
C ALA A 125 20.26 -15.16 -14.35
N SER A 126 21.04 -14.35 -15.07
CA SER A 126 20.68 -13.87 -16.42
C SER A 126 20.73 -15.01 -17.43
N ASP A 127 21.84 -15.76 -17.43
CA ASP A 127 22.06 -16.86 -18.37
C ASP A 127 20.99 -17.95 -18.21
N ALA A 128 20.64 -18.32 -16.97
CA ALA A 128 19.58 -19.28 -16.69
C ALA A 128 18.20 -18.80 -17.19
N TYR A 129 17.93 -17.49 -17.09
CA TYR A 129 16.69 -16.90 -17.58
C TYR A 129 16.61 -16.92 -19.12
N GLU A 130 17.70 -16.61 -19.81
CA GLU A 130 17.78 -16.69 -21.28
C GLU A 130 17.60 -18.12 -21.79
N GLN A 131 18.19 -19.11 -21.11
CA GLN A 131 18.01 -20.53 -21.44
C GLN A 131 16.54 -20.98 -21.32
N GLN A 132 15.82 -20.49 -20.30
CA GLN A 132 14.39 -20.77 -20.11
C GLN A 132 13.55 -20.18 -21.25
N LEU A 133 13.87 -18.96 -21.71
CA LEU A 133 13.17 -18.34 -22.84
C LEU A 133 13.42 -19.08 -24.16
N ALA A 134 14.66 -19.52 -24.39
CA ALA A 134 15.02 -20.29 -25.58
C ALA A 134 14.30 -21.65 -25.62
N THR A 135 14.28 -22.36 -24.49
CA THR A 135 13.58 -23.65 -24.38
C THR A 135 12.06 -23.52 -24.44
N ALA A 136 11.48 -22.46 -23.86
CA ALA A 136 10.05 -22.17 -23.98
C ALA A 136 9.65 -21.87 -25.43
N SER A 137 10.48 -21.12 -26.17
CA SER A 137 10.23 -20.80 -27.58
C SER A 137 10.28 -22.04 -28.48
N GLN A 138 11.16 -23.00 -28.19
CA GLN A 138 11.24 -24.27 -28.91
C GLN A 138 10.03 -25.19 -28.65
N LYS A 139 9.43 -25.13 -27.45
CA LYS A 139 8.24 -25.92 -27.10
C LYS A 139 6.93 -25.41 -27.71
N GLY A 140 6.84 -24.14 -28.11
CA GLY A 140 5.65 -23.55 -28.71
C GLY A 140 5.54 -23.74 -30.24
N GLN A 141 6.51 -24.42 -30.87
CA GLN A 141 6.57 -24.67 -32.31
C GLN A 141 6.21 -26.12 -32.71
N LEU A 142 5.75 -26.93 -31.76
CA LEU A 142 5.22 -28.29 -31.95
C LEU A 142 3.72 -28.30 -31.63
#